data_AF-R7KIE3-F1
#
_entry.id   AF-R7KIE3-F1
#
_cell.length_a   1.000
_cell.length_b   1.000
_cell.length_c   1.000
_cell.angle_alpha   90.00
_cell.angle_beta   90.00
_cell.angle_gamma   90.00
#
_symmetry.space_group_name_H-M   'P 1'
#
loop_
_entity.id
_entity.type
_entity.pdbx_description
1 polymer ?
#
loop_
_entity_poly.entity_id
_entity_poly.type
_entity_poly.pdbx_seq_one_letter_code
_entity_poly.pdbx_strand_id
1 'polypeptide(L)' 'MHPFTNKFEKKWFWFFMALWGFIMLPLPCFYDTEYNPGFFGVPVFIWGWLVYGLLTIVCIALWASSCLKRPEYHEFDEEE' A
#
# COMPACT_ATOMS: atom_id res chain seq x y z
N MET A 1 -18.57 -5.84 -6.23
CA MET A 1 -18.08 -4.57 -6.80
C MET A 1 -16.99 -4.83 -7.84
N HIS A 2 -16.93 -4.05 -8.92
CA HIS A 2 -15.94 -4.22 -9.99
C HIS A 2 -15.08 -2.94 -10.09
N PRO A 3 -13.74 -3.05 -10.08
CA PRO A 3 -12.83 -1.94 -9.80
C PRO A 3 -12.89 -0.78 -10.79
N PHE A 4 -13.51 -0.98 -11.96
CA PHE A 4 -13.63 0.03 -13.01
C PHE A 4 -15.02 0.67 -13.10
N THR A 5 -15.96 0.25 -12.26
CA THR A 5 -17.37 0.67 -12.33
C THR A 5 -17.61 2.01 -11.65
N ASN A 6 -16.89 2.33 -10.57
CA ASN A 6 -17.02 3.61 -9.88
C ASN A 6 -15.68 4.36 -9.81
N LYS A 7 -15.76 5.69 -9.64
CA LYS A 7 -14.57 6.56 -9.57
C LYS A 7 -13.70 6.28 -8.34
N PHE A 8 -14.29 5.77 -7.27
CA PHE A 8 -13.62 5.49 -6.00
C PHE A 8 -12.68 4.30 -6.10
N GLU A 9 -13.21 3.15 -6.50
CA GLU A 9 -12.45 1.92 -6.75
C GLU A 9 -11.44 2.13 -7.85
N LYS A 10 -11.80 2.83 -8.95
CA LYS A 10 -10.85 3.11 -10.03
C LYS A 10 -9.65 3.93 -9.54
N LYS A 11 -9.88 4.93 -8.67
CA LYS A 11 -8.80 5.73 -8.07
C LYS A 11 -7.88 4.85 -7.21
N TRP A 12 -8.45 4.07 -6.30
CA TRP A 12 -7.67 3.21 -5.41
C TRP A 12 -6.96 2.08 -6.13
N PHE A 13 -7.60 1.50 -7.16
CA PHE A 13 -6.99 0.50 -8.04
C PHE A 13 -5.71 1.05 -8.68
N TRP A 14 -5.77 2.19 -9.35
CA TRP A 14 -4.58 2.78 -9.97
C TRP A 14 -3.51 3.17 -8.95
N PHE A 15 -3.92 3.65 -7.78
CA PHE A 15 -3.00 3.96 -6.69
C PHE A 15 -2.25 2.71 -6.20
N PHE A 16 -2.96 1.60 -5.94
CA PHE A 16 -2.34 0.34 -5.52
C PHE A 16 -1.51 -0.29 -6.63
N MET A 17 -1.93 -0.20 -7.89
CA MET A 17 -1.12 -0.65 -9.03
C MET A 17 0.18 0.15 -9.17
N ALA A 18 0.16 1.46 -8.91
CA ALA A 18 1.36 2.29 -8.91
C ALA A 18 2.32 1.89 -7.77
N LEU A 19 1.80 1.66 -6.55
CA LEU A 19 2.60 1.16 -5.43
C LEU A 19 3.20 -0.21 -5.73
N TRP A 20 2.41 -1.13 -6.27
CA TRP A 20 2.86 -2.44 -6.71
C TRP A 20 3.96 -2.34 -7.78
N GLY A 21 3.79 -1.47 -8.78
CA GLY A 21 4.82 -1.23 -9.79
C GLY A 21 6.11 -0.65 -9.19
N PHE A 22 5.99 0.23 -8.21
CA PHE A 22 7.12 0.89 -7.54
C PHE A 22 7.96 -0.10 -6.71
N ILE A 23 7.33 -0.96 -5.90
CA ILE A 23 8.06 -1.95 -5.08
C ILE A 23 8.76 -3.01 -5.94
N MET A 24 8.26 -3.29 -7.14
CA MET A 24 8.86 -4.25 -8.07
C MET A 24 10.12 -3.70 -8.77
N LEU A 25 10.42 -2.41 -8.64
CA LEU A 25 11.65 -1.86 -9.21
C LEU A 25 12.86 -2.43 -8.49
N PRO A 26 13.93 -2.82 -9.23
CA PRO A 26 15.17 -3.35 -8.65
C PRO A 26 16.02 -2.23 -8.07
N LEU A 27 15.45 -1.45 -7.14
CA LEU A 27 16.12 -0.37 -6.45
C LEU A 27 16.82 -0.91 -5.20
N PRO A 28 18.00 -0.38 -4.82
CA PRO A 28 18.74 -0.81 -3.62
C PRO A 28 17.96 -0.72 -2.30
N CYS A 29 16.88 0.08 -2.25
CA CYS A 29 16.00 0.16 -1.09
C CYS A 29 14.97 -0.99 -1.00
N PHE A 30 14.76 -1.75 -2.07
CA PHE A 30 13.88 -2.92 -2.10
C PHE A 30 14.66 -4.23 -2.24
N TYR A 31 15.72 -4.21 -3.03
CA TYR A 31 16.55 -5.36 -3.32
C TYR A 31 17.99 -4.92 -3.51
N ASP A 32 18.91 -5.54 -2.78
CA ASP A 32 20.34 -5.33 -2.93
C ASP A 32 21.06 -6.67 -2.89
N THR A 33 21.98 -6.89 -3.83
CA THR A 33 22.84 -8.10 -3.87
C THR A 33 24.14 -7.90 -3.11
N GLU A 34 24.50 -6.65 -2.85
CA GLU A 34 25.69 -6.29 -2.11
C GLU A 34 25.30 -5.64 -0.78
N TYR A 35 26.19 -5.71 0.20
CA TYR A 35 25.93 -5.04 1.47
C TYR A 35 26.17 -3.54 1.32
N ASN A 36 25.07 -2.78 1.25
CA ASN A 36 25.08 -1.33 1.29
C ASN A 36 24.72 -0.83 2.70
N PRO A 37 25.70 -0.37 3.51
CA PRO A 37 25.46 0.05 4.89
C PRO A 37 24.68 1.37 4.97
N GLY A 38 23.54 1.35 5.64
CA GLY A 38 22.79 2.53 6.03
C GLY A 38 23.10 3.00 7.46
N PHE A 39 22.16 3.73 8.06
CA PHE A 39 22.29 4.21 9.43
C PHE A 39 22.47 3.05 10.42
N PHE A 40 23.38 3.21 11.39
CA PHE A 40 23.83 2.17 12.33
C PHE A 40 24.41 0.90 11.69
N GLY A 41 24.86 0.96 10.42
CA GLY A 41 25.35 -0.23 9.70
C GLY A 41 24.21 -1.21 9.34
N VAL A 42 22.95 -0.80 9.45
CA VAL A 42 21.82 -1.60 8.99
C VAL A 42 21.73 -1.48 7.47
N PRO A 43 21.62 -2.59 6.71
CA PRO A 43 21.47 -2.55 5.26
C PRO A 43 20.37 -1.59 4.80
N VAL A 44 20.63 -0.81 3.74
CA VAL A 44 19.68 0.19 3.21
C VAL A 44 18.31 -0.39 2.90
N PHE A 45 18.26 -1.60 2.33
CA PHE A 45 16.97 -2.23 1.99
C PHE A 45 16.09 -2.44 3.22
N ILE A 46 16.64 -2.72 4.40
CA ILE A 46 15.85 -2.90 5.64
C ILE A 46 15.10 -1.60 5.96
N TRP A 47 15.76 -0.45 5.86
CA TRP A 47 15.11 0.85 6.05
C TRP A 47 14.02 1.10 4.99
N GLY A 48 14.28 0.74 3.74
CA GLY A 48 13.29 0.83 2.66
C GLY A 48 12.04 -0.01 2.95
N TRP A 49 12.21 -1.25 3.39
CA TRP A 49 11.11 -2.14 3.77
C TRP A 49 10.34 -1.65 5.00
N LEU A 50 11.01 -1.06 5.99
CA LEU A 50 10.33 -0.46 7.15
C LEU A 50 9.46 0.72 6.74
N VAL A 51 9.99 1.63 5.91
CA VAL A 51 9.23 2.78 5.39
C VAL A 51 8.06 2.32 4.53
N TYR A 52 8.28 1.34 3.64
CA TYR A 52 7.23 0.81 2.78
C TYR A 52 6.15 0.02 3.57
N GLY A 53 6.56 -0.71 4.61
CA GLY A 53 5.65 -1.35 5.55
C GLY A 53 4.75 -0.35 6.27
N LEU A 54 5.33 0.75 6.79
CA LEU A 54 4.56 1.82 7.40
C LEU A 54 3.59 2.47 6.41
N LEU A 55 4.06 2.76 5.18
CA LEU A 55 3.22 3.27 4.10
C LEU A 55 2.03 2.35 3.82
N THR A 56 2.26 1.04 3.82
CA THR A 56 1.22 0.02 3.59
C THR A 56 0.16 0.06 4.67
N ILE A 57 0.57 0.11 5.95
CA ILE A 57 -0.36 0.20 7.09
C ILE A 57 -1.21 1.48 6.99
N VAL A 58 -0.59 2.61 6.68
CA VAL A 58 -1.30 3.89 6.50
C VAL A 58 -2.30 3.81 5.34
N CYS A 59 -1.90 3.21 4.22
CA CYS A 59 -2.79 3.03 3.07
C CYS A 59 -4.01 2.17 3.41
N ILE A 60 -3.82 1.07 4.16
CA ILE A 60 -4.92 0.22 4.64
C ILE A 60 -5.89 1.05 5.50
N ALA A 61 -5.38 1.82 6.47
CA ALA A 61 -6.22 2.64 7.35
C ALA A 61 -7.00 3.71 6.57
N LEU A 62 -6.37 4.39 5.62
CA LEU A 62 -7.01 5.40 4.79
C LEU A 62 -8.07 4.79 3.85
N TRP A 63 -7.77 3.63 3.26
CA TRP A 63 -8.72 2.93 2.41
C TRP A 63 -9.93 2.45 3.22
N ALA A 64 -9.70 1.79 4.36
CA ALA A 64 -10.75 1.33 5.26
C ALA A 64 -11.64 2.50 5.75
N SER A 65 -11.04 3.60 6.22
CA SER A 65 -11.79 4.80 6.62
C SER A 65 -12.60 5.41 5.47
N SER A 66 -12.14 5.25 4.23
CA SER A 66 -12.88 5.72 3.06
C SER A 66 -14.04 4.80 2.67
N CYS A 67 -13.90 3.49 2.89
CA CYS A 67 -14.97 2.51 2.69
C CYS A 67 -16.08 2.67 3.73
N LEU A 68 -15.75 2.89 5.01
CA LEU A 68 -16.72 3.11 6.09
C LEU A 68 -17.56 4.41 5.97
N LYS A 69 -17.25 5.26 4.99
CA LYS A 69 -18.03 6.48 4.68
C LYS A 69 -19.05 6.25 3.57
N ARG A 70 -19.13 5.04 3.04
CA ARG A 70 -19.81 4.72 1.79
C ARG A 70 -20.84 3.61 2.06
N PRO A 71 -22.14 3.90 1.91
CA PRO A 71 -23.19 2.94 2.22
C PRO A 71 -23.07 1.67 1.37
N GLU A 72 -22.50 1.76 0.17
CA GLU A 72 -22.27 0.59 -0.68
C GLU A 72 -21.35 -0.48 -0.05
N TYR A 73 -20.56 -0.15 0.97
CA TYR A 73 -19.69 -1.11 1.70
C TYR A 73 -20.29 -1.61 3.02
N HIS A 74 -21.52 -1.18 3.36
CA HIS A 74 -22.19 -1.50 4.64
C HIS A 74 -23.23 -2.62 4.46
N GLU A 75 -23.10 -3.44 3.42
CA GLU A 75 -24.09 -4.47 3.04
C GLU A 75 -24.39 -5.47 4.16
N PHE A 76 -23.45 -5.65 5.10
CA PHE A 76 -23.59 -6.55 6.27
C PHE A 76 -23.96 -5.82 7.57
N ASP A 77 -24.06 -4.49 7.58
CA ASP A 77 -24.41 -3.72 8.78
C ASP A 77 -25.92 -3.83 9.11
N GLU A 78 -26.76 -4.23 8.13
CA GLU A 78 -28.21 -4.40 8.30
C GLU A 78 -28.60 -5.80 8.84
N GLU A 79 -27.65 -6.73 9.01
CA GLU A 79 -27.89 -8.09 9.50
C GLU A 79 -27.72 -8.27 11.04
N GLU A 80 -27.56 -7.17 11.80
CA GLU A 80 -27.45 -7.15 13.28
C GLU A 80 -28.68 -6.50 13.95
#